data_AF-A0A925K5Q2-F1
#
_entry.id   AF-A0A925K5Q2-F1
#
_cell.length_a   1.000
_cell.length_b   1.000
_cell.length_c   1.000
_cell.angle_alpha   90.00
_cell.angle_beta   90.00
_cell.angle_gamma   90.00
#
_symmetry.space_group_name_H-M   'P 1'
#
loop_
_entity.id
_entity.type
_entity.pdbx_description
1 polymer ?
#
loop_
_entity_poly.entity_id
_entity_poly.type
_entity_poly.pdbx_seq_one_letter_code
_entity_poly.pdbx_strand_id
1 'polypeptide(L)'
;MNYNSTLLTTVADCDTVLNMTNKDKSNLELRKLNLQHQHDNYEDNSVELEAELQGVIAHITALEMVIPTLPEGPTKQKTIYDRTNLENKRYRLENKKGNRGVIALLNREFDIACVEREIEEADAFITVITTRKNEL
;
A
#
# COMPACT_ATOMS: atom_id res chain seq x y z
N MET A 1 -27.51 0.15 0.25
CA MET A 1 -28.48 -0.41 -0.73
C MET A 1 -29.88 -0.56 -0.10
N ASN A 2 -30.95 -0.86 -0.85
CA ASN A 2 -32.26 -1.17 -0.25
C ASN A 2 -32.44 -2.69 -0.17
N TYR A 3 -32.64 -3.22 1.03
CA TYR A 3 -32.72 -4.66 1.29
C TYR A 3 -34.15 -5.08 1.60
N ASN A 4 -34.60 -6.19 1.02
CA ASN A 4 -35.91 -6.75 1.34
C ASN A 4 -35.86 -7.52 2.68
N SER A 5 -35.85 -6.80 3.79
CA SER A 5 -35.80 -7.38 5.14
C SER A 5 -37.08 -8.12 5.55
N THR A 6 -38.18 -7.93 4.81
CA THR A 6 -39.46 -8.62 5.08
C THR A 6 -39.38 -10.14 4.92
N LEU A 7 -38.35 -10.64 4.21
CA LEU A 7 -38.04 -12.06 4.08
C LEU A 7 -37.67 -12.71 5.43
N LEU A 8 -37.19 -11.93 6.40
CA LEU A 8 -36.96 -12.38 7.76
C LEU A 8 -38.27 -12.30 8.53
N THR A 9 -38.80 -13.46 8.92
CA THR A 9 -40.10 -13.58 9.59
C THR A 9 -39.98 -13.89 11.07
N THR A 10 -38.79 -14.26 11.54
CA THR A 10 -38.53 -14.51 12.96
C THR A 10 -37.37 -13.68 13.49
N VAL A 11 -37.42 -13.38 14.79
CA VAL A 11 -36.32 -12.73 15.53
C VAL A 11 -35.03 -13.56 15.43
N ALA A 12 -35.13 -14.89 15.44
CA ALA A 12 -33.99 -15.79 15.33
C ALA A 12 -33.28 -15.71 13.97
N ASP A 13 -34.03 -15.51 12.87
CA ASP A 13 -33.43 -15.30 11.55
C ASP A 13 -32.66 -13.98 11.51
N CYS A 14 -33.24 -12.92 12.09
CA CYS A 14 -32.56 -11.62 12.22
C CYS A 14 -31.27 -11.73 13.01
N ASP A 15 -31.29 -12.44 14.15
CA ASP A 15 -30.10 -12.66 14.98
C ASP A 15 -29.01 -13.44 14.25
N THR A 16 -29.40 -14.45 13.46
CA THR A 16 -28.45 -15.22 12.66
C THR A 16 -27.76 -14.33 11.63
N VAL A 17 -28.53 -13.52 10.89
CA VAL A 17 -27.98 -12.59 9.90
C VAL A 17 -27.11 -11.54 10.56
N LEU A 18 -27.55 -10.93 11.67
CA LEU A 18 -26.77 -9.94 12.42
C LEU A 18 -25.44 -10.53 12.90
N ASN A 19 -25.43 -11.75 13.44
CA ASN A 19 -24.20 -12.41 13.89
C ASN A 19 -23.23 -12.66 12.73
N MET A 20 -23.75 -13.10 11.58
CA MET A 20 -22.93 -13.30 10.37
C MET A 20 -22.34 -11.98 9.87
N THR A 21 -23.16 -10.95 9.69
CA THR A 21 -22.70 -9.66 9.18
C THR A 21 -21.73 -8.97 10.15
N ASN A 22 -21.96 -9.03 11.47
CA ASN A 22 -21.00 -8.47 12.44
C ASN A 22 -19.65 -9.17 12.40
N LYS A 23 -19.64 -10.50 12.18
CA LYS A 23 -18.40 -11.26 11.98
C LYS A 23 -17.69 -10.83 10.70
N ASP A 24 -18.42 -10.70 9.60
CA ASP A 24 -17.85 -10.24 8.32
C ASP A 24 -17.30 -8.81 8.43
N LYS A 25 -18.03 -7.91 9.08
CA LYS A 25 -17.56 -6.55 9.40
C LYS A 25 -16.26 -6.57 10.21
N SER A 26 -16.16 -7.40 11.24
CA SER A 26 -14.94 -7.53 12.05
C SER A 26 -13.74 -8.00 11.21
N ASN A 27 -13.96 -8.90 10.25
CA ASN A 27 -12.92 -9.32 9.31
C ASN A 27 -12.49 -8.20 8.36
N LEU A 28 -13.44 -7.37 7.90
CA LEU A 28 -13.15 -6.19 7.08
C LEU A 28 -12.35 -5.14 7.87
N GLU A 29 -12.70 -4.89 9.12
CA GLU A 29 -11.95 -3.98 10.01
C GLU A 29 -10.50 -4.46 10.21
N LEU A 30 -10.29 -5.76 10.43
CA LEU A 30 -8.95 -6.34 10.51
C LEU A 30 -8.20 -6.19 9.18
N ARG A 31 -8.87 -6.42 8.04
CA ARG A 31 -8.28 -6.23 6.72
C ARG A 31 -7.86 -4.77 6.50
N LYS A 32 -8.71 -3.82 6.87
CA LYS A 32 -8.39 -2.37 6.81
C LYS A 32 -7.15 -2.05 7.64
N LEU A 33 -7.08 -2.52 8.89
CA LEU A 33 -5.92 -2.30 9.75
C LEU A 33 -4.62 -2.84 9.13
N ASN A 34 -4.67 -4.04 8.56
CA ASN A 34 -3.50 -4.62 7.89
C ASN A 34 -3.08 -3.82 6.64
N LEU A 35 -4.03 -3.27 5.88
CA LEU A 35 -3.73 -2.43 4.73
C LEU A 35 -3.12 -1.08 5.16
N GLN A 36 -3.63 -0.49 6.24
CA GLN A 36 -3.07 0.74 6.83
C GLN A 36 -1.62 0.52 7.28
N HIS A 37 -1.34 -0.57 8.00
CA HIS A 37 0.03 -0.91 8.35
C HIS A 37 0.94 -1.13 7.13
N GLN A 38 0.43 -1.69 6.03
CA GLN A 38 1.21 -1.81 4.80
C GLN A 38 1.47 -0.46 4.14
N HIS A 39 0.48 0.45 4.18
CA HIS A 39 0.63 1.82 3.70
C HIS A 39 1.71 2.56 4.48
N ASP A 40 1.63 2.60 5.81
CA ASP A 40 2.62 3.25 6.67
C ASP A 40 4.04 2.72 6.39
N ASN A 41 4.18 1.40 6.31
CA ASN A 41 5.46 0.76 5.99
C ASN A 41 5.99 1.17 4.61
N TYR A 42 5.12 1.31 3.60
CA TYR A 42 5.55 1.76 2.28
C TYR A 42 5.90 3.24 2.28
N GLU A 43 5.24 4.06 3.09
CA GLU A 43 5.50 5.49 3.19
C GLU A 43 6.91 5.72 3.71
N ASP A 44 7.23 5.13 4.87
CA ASP A 44 8.56 5.20 5.50
C ASP A 44 9.66 4.70 4.55
N ASN A 45 9.46 3.54 3.94
CA ASN A 45 10.43 2.96 3.01
C ASN A 45 10.59 3.77 1.72
N SER A 46 9.55 4.48 1.27
CA SER A 46 9.61 5.25 0.03
C SER A 46 10.53 6.46 0.17
N VAL A 47 10.50 7.14 1.32
CA VAL A 47 11.35 8.30 1.61
C VAL A 47 12.82 7.88 1.70
N GLU A 48 13.11 6.79 2.40
CA GLU A 48 14.47 6.25 2.49
C GLU A 48 15.02 5.83 1.12
N LEU A 49 14.20 5.18 0.31
CA LEU A 49 14.57 4.75 -1.03
C LEU A 49 14.82 5.93 -1.98
N GLU A 50 14.01 6.98 -1.89
CA GLU A 50 14.17 8.23 -2.66
C GLU A 50 15.49 8.92 -2.29
N ALA A 51 15.78 9.03 -0.99
CA ALA A 51 17.02 9.61 -0.49
C ALA A 51 18.26 8.80 -0.93
N GLU A 52 18.20 7.47 -0.85
CA GLU A 52 19.28 6.61 -1.30
C GLU A 52 19.52 6.74 -2.81
N LEU A 53 18.45 6.76 -3.61
CA LEU A 53 18.53 6.94 -5.06
C LEU A 53 19.17 8.28 -5.41
N GLN A 54 18.75 9.37 -4.76
CA GLN A 54 19.30 10.69 -5.01
C GLN A 54 20.78 10.78 -4.64
N GLY A 55 21.21 10.13 -3.55
CA GLY A 55 22.62 10.02 -3.18
C GLY A 55 23.45 9.24 -4.21
N VAL A 56 22.92 8.14 -4.73
CA VAL A 56 23.58 7.36 -5.79
C VAL A 56 23.70 8.17 -7.09
N ILE A 57 22.65 8.90 -7.48
CA ILE A 57 22.68 9.77 -8.66
C ILE A 57 23.74 10.87 -8.50
N ALA A 58 23.75 11.56 -7.35
CA ALA A 58 24.74 12.60 -7.08
C ALA A 58 26.18 12.07 -7.16
N HIS A 59 26.42 10.86 -6.65
CA HIS A 59 27.74 10.22 -6.73
C HIS A 59 28.11 9.86 -8.18
N ILE A 60 27.19 9.30 -8.96
CA ILE A 60 27.41 9.04 -10.39
C ILE A 60 27.82 10.33 -11.10
N THR A 61 27.07 11.42 -10.91
CA THR A 61 27.36 12.72 -11.51
C THR A 61 28.74 13.24 -11.10
N ALA A 62 29.13 13.09 -9.84
CA ALA A 62 30.47 13.47 -9.38
C ALA A 62 31.57 12.67 -10.08
N LEU A 63 31.41 11.35 -10.24
CA LEU A 63 32.36 10.51 -10.96
C LEU A 63 32.41 10.86 -12.45
N GLU A 64 31.28 11.15 -13.08
CA GLU A 64 31.21 11.60 -14.48
C GLU A 64 31.97 12.91 -14.72
N MET A 65 31.99 13.82 -13.74
CA MET A 65 32.80 15.05 -13.81
C MET A 65 34.30 14.78 -13.63
N VAL A 66 34.68 13.80 -12.80
CA VAL A 66 36.08 13.51 -12.47
C VAL A 66 36.76 12.60 -13.49
N ILE A 67 36.07 11.58 -14.02
CA ILE A 67 36.66 10.61 -14.95
C ILE A 67 37.37 11.27 -16.16
N PRO A 68 36.82 12.32 -16.80
CA PRO A 68 37.47 13.01 -17.91
C PRO A 68 38.77 13.72 -17.52
N THR A 69 38.92 14.13 -16.26
CA THR A 69 40.10 14.87 -15.76
C THR A 69 41.23 13.95 -15.30
N LEU A 70 40.96 12.66 -15.13
CA LEU A 70 41.96 11.68 -14.72
C LEU A 70 42.86 11.26 -15.90
N PRO A 71 44.19 11.15 -15.69
CA PRO A 71 45.09 10.58 -16.67
C PRO A 71 44.78 9.10 -16.91
N GLU A 72 45.14 8.59 -18.09
CA GLU A 72 45.01 7.16 -18.38
C GLU A 72 45.84 6.33 -17.41
N GLY A 73 45.23 5.27 -16.88
CA GLY A 73 45.87 4.40 -15.90
C GLY A 73 44.89 3.69 -14.97
N PRO A 74 45.42 2.95 -13.97
CA PRO A 74 44.62 2.09 -13.10
C PRO A 74 43.59 2.89 -12.28
N THR A 75 43.91 4.13 -11.90
CA THR A 75 43.00 5.02 -11.17
C THR A 75 41.76 5.35 -11.99
N LYS A 76 41.93 5.77 -13.25
CA LYS A 76 40.81 6.07 -14.15
C LYS A 76 39.94 4.84 -14.42
N GLN A 77 40.57 3.69 -14.64
CA GLN A 77 39.86 2.42 -14.83
C GLN A 77 39.05 2.03 -13.59
N LYS A 78 39.61 2.19 -12.39
CA LYS A 78 38.90 1.96 -11.13
C LYS A 78 37.70 2.90 -10.99
N THR A 79 37.87 4.19 -11.24
CA THR A 79 36.77 5.16 -11.16
C THR A 79 35.64 4.85 -12.15
N ILE A 80 35.97 4.38 -13.36
CA ILE A 80 34.98 3.91 -14.35
C ILE A 80 34.23 2.68 -13.81
N TYR A 81 34.95 1.71 -13.26
CA TYR A 81 34.37 0.51 -12.67
C TYR A 81 33.42 0.85 -11.50
N ASP A 82 33.85 1.75 -10.61
CA ASP A 82 33.04 2.21 -9.48
C ASP A 82 31.75 2.92 -9.96
N ARG A 83 31.85 3.73 -11.04
CA ARG A 83 30.66 4.32 -11.68
C ARG A 83 29.70 3.26 -12.21
N THR A 84 30.19 2.25 -12.92
CA THR A 84 29.34 1.15 -13.44
C THR A 84 28.64 0.39 -12.32
N ASN A 85 29.32 0.17 -11.17
CA ASN A 85 28.68 -0.44 -10.01
C ASN A 85 27.57 0.43 -9.42
N LEU A 86 27.76 1.76 -9.39
CA LEU A 86 26.72 2.70 -8.97
C LEU A 86 25.56 2.77 -9.95
N GLU A 87 25.80 2.71 -11.26
CA GLU A 87 24.74 2.62 -12.30
C GLU A 87 23.88 1.35 -12.09
N ASN A 88 24.52 0.21 -11.83
CA ASN A 88 23.82 -1.03 -11.47
C ASN A 88 23.04 -0.91 -10.15
N LYS A 89 23.55 -0.14 -9.19
CA LYS A 89 22.83 0.17 -7.94
C LYS A 89 21.61 1.05 -8.23
N ARG A 90 21.77 2.12 -9.02
CA ARG A 90 20.69 3.02 -9.45
C ARG A 90 19.54 2.25 -10.08
N TYR A 91 19.85 1.39 -11.05
CA TYR A 91 18.85 0.55 -11.73
C TYR A 91 18.05 -0.34 -10.76
N ARG A 92 18.73 -0.95 -9.77
CA ARG A 92 18.06 -1.76 -8.74
C ARG A 92 17.14 -0.93 -7.84
N LEU A 93 17.56 0.30 -7.48
CA LEU A 93 16.76 1.20 -6.65
C LEU A 93 15.54 1.74 -7.42
N GLU A 94 15.70 2.09 -8.70
CA GLU A 94 14.59 2.51 -9.58
C GLU A 94 13.54 1.40 -9.73
N ASN A 95 13.98 0.14 -9.92
CA ASN A 95 13.07 -1.00 -9.96
C ASN A 95 12.33 -1.24 -8.64
N LYS A 96 13.01 -1.03 -7.49
CA LYS A 96 12.36 -1.09 -6.18
C LYS A 96 11.32 0.02 -6.01
N LYS A 97 11.60 1.23 -6.53
CA LYS A 97 10.68 2.37 -6.49
C LYS A 97 9.41 2.09 -7.29
N GLY A 98 9.51 1.38 -8.42
CA GLY A 98 8.34 0.93 -9.18
C GLY A 98 7.42 -0.03 -8.41
N ASN A 99 7.99 -0.88 -7.55
CA ASN A 99 7.24 -1.92 -6.82
C ASN A 99 6.82 -1.54 -5.39
N ARG A 100 7.47 -0.55 -4.77
CA ARG A 100 7.28 -0.15 -3.36
C ARG A 100 7.21 1.36 -3.14
N GLY A 101 7.21 2.14 -4.22
CA GLY A 101 7.11 3.59 -4.15
C GLY A 101 5.67 4.09 -4.25
N VAL A 102 5.52 5.33 -4.72
CA VAL A 102 4.24 6.09 -4.80
C VAL A 102 3.09 5.30 -5.43
N ILE A 103 3.36 4.45 -6.43
CA ILE A 103 2.32 3.62 -7.07
C ILE A 103 1.75 2.58 -6.08
N ALA A 104 2.62 1.93 -5.31
CA ALA A 104 2.19 0.95 -4.32
C ALA A 104 1.41 1.60 -3.18
N LEU A 105 1.83 2.80 -2.75
CA LEU A 105 1.12 3.63 -1.77
C LEU A 105 -0.29 3.98 -2.26
N LEU A 106 -0.40 4.54 -3.47
CA LEU A 106 -1.69 4.94 -4.04
C LEU A 106 -2.65 3.75 -4.21
N ASN A 107 -2.12 2.58 -4.61
CA ASN A 107 -2.92 1.35 -4.66
C ASN A 107 -3.41 0.92 -3.26
N ARG A 108 -2.59 1.09 -2.22
CA ARG A 108 -3.02 0.79 -0.84
C ARG A 108 -4.08 1.76 -0.34
N GLU A 109 -3.97 3.04 -0.66
CA GLU A 109 -5.01 4.03 -0.35
C GLU A 109 -6.34 3.67 -1.02
N PHE A 110 -6.29 3.27 -2.30
CA PHE A 110 -7.46 2.78 -3.01
C PHE A 110 -8.06 1.52 -2.36
N ASP A 111 -7.23 0.52 -2.02
CA ASP A 111 -7.68 -0.70 -1.35
C ASP A 111 -8.36 -0.39 0.01
N ILE A 112 -7.79 0.54 0.79
CA ILE A 112 -8.36 1.01 2.07
C ILE A 112 -9.73 1.64 1.82
N ALA A 113 -9.85 2.55 0.86
CA ALA A 113 -11.10 3.22 0.54
C ALA A 113 -12.19 2.23 0.09
N CYS A 114 -11.83 1.19 -0.67
CA CYS A 114 -12.75 0.11 -1.01
C CYS A 114 -13.25 -0.64 0.22
N VAL A 115 -12.36 -1.04 1.13
CA VAL A 115 -12.76 -1.76 2.36
C VAL A 115 -13.59 -0.87 3.29
N GLU A 116 -13.31 0.43 3.37
CA GLU A 116 -14.14 1.38 4.11
C GLU A 116 -15.57 1.41 3.58
N ARG A 117 -15.74 1.43 2.25
CA ARG A 117 -17.06 1.38 1.61
C ARG A 117 -17.78 0.06 1.88
N GLU A 118 -17.06 -1.06 1.93
CA GLU A 118 -17.63 -2.36 2.32
C GLU A 118 -18.10 -2.35 3.79
N ILE A 119 -17.34 -1.73 4.70
CA ILE A 119 -17.73 -1.58 6.12
C ILE A 119 -18.97 -0.69 6.25
N GLU A 120 -19.03 0.45 5.55
CA GLU A 120 -20.19 1.34 5.54
C GLU A 120 -21.47 0.62 5.10
N GLU A 121 -21.38 -0.20 4.05
CA GLU A 121 -22.53 -0.97 3.57
C GLU A 121 -22.92 -2.08 4.57
N ALA A 122 -21.96 -2.72 5.23
CA ALA A 122 -22.24 -3.69 6.29
C ALA A 122 -22.99 -3.03 7.47
N ASP A 123 -22.61 -1.81 7.86
CA ASP A 123 -23.31 -1.04 8.89
C ASP A 123 -24.72 -0.63 8.48
N ALA A 124 -24.89 -0.22 7.21
CA ALA A 124 -26.21 0.05 6.65
C ALA A 124 -27.10 -1.21 6.67
N PHE A 125 -26.55 -2.36 6.29
CA PHE A 125 -27.26 -3.64 6.33
C PHE A 125 -27.65 -4.03 7.76
N ILE A 126 -26.72 -3.98 8.71
CA ILE A 126 -26.97 -4.23 10.14
C ILE A 126 -28.11 -3.35 10.66
N THR A 127 -28.14 -2.08 10.28
CA THR A 127 -29.20 -1.15 10.68
C THR A 127 -30.57 -1.59 10.16
N VAL A 128 -30.65 -2.01 8.90
CA VAL A 128 -31.90 -2.50 8.28
C VAL A 128 -32.40 -3.76 8.98
N ILE A 129 -31.53 -4.72 9.26
CA ILE A 129 -31.90 -5.98 9.93
C ILE A 129 -32.28 -5.75 11.39
N THR A 130 -31.58 -4.84 12.08
CA THR A 130 -31.94 -4.44 13.46
C THR A 130 -33.32 -3.78 13.50
N THR A 131 -33.63 -2.93 12.53
CA THR A 131 -34.97 -2.32 12.40
C THR A 131 -36.03 -3.38 12.22
N ARG A 132 -35.81 -4.31 11.28
CA ARG A 132 -36.73 -5.43 11.03
C ARG A 132 -36.93 -6.30 12.28
N LYS A 133 -35.87 -6.59 13.01
CA LYS A 133 -35.94 -7.35 14.27
C LYS A 133 -36.86 -6.70 15.29
N ASN A 134 -36.83 -5.36 15.40
CA ASN A 134 -37.66 -4.61 16.34
C ASN A 134 -39.14 -4.51 15.92
N GLU A 135 -39.45 -4.82 14.66
CA GLU A 135 -40.82 -4.87 14.13
C GLU A 135 -41.49 -6.25 14.30
N LEU A 136 -40.72 -7.28 14.65
CA LEU A 136 -41.15 -8.67 14.85
C LEU A 136 -41.40 -8.98 16.33
#